data_AF-A0A7Y8JZM5-F1
#
_entry.id   AF-A0A7Y8JZM5-F1
#
_cell.length_a   1.000
_cell.length_b   1.000
_cell.length_c   1.000
_cell.angle_alpha   90.00
_cell.angle_beta   90.00
_cell.angle_gamma   90.00
#
_symmetry.space_group_name_H-M   'P 1'
#
loop_
_entity.id
_entity.type
_entity.pdbx_description
1 polymer ?
#
loop_
_entity_poly.entity_id
_entity_poly.type
_entity_poly.pdbx_seq_one_letter_code
_entity_poly.pdbx_strand_id
1 'polypeptide(L)' 'FFGLDEIGDDLEDPFGFDENDLPCNAILRTLEREVRAALGETDLPPPLEPVEYVLT' A
#
# COMPACT_ATOMS: atom_id res chain seq x y z
N PHE A 1 7.58 -29.58 2.91
CA PHE A 1 6.35 -28.78 3.06
C PHE A 1 6.86 -27.37 3.30
N PHE A 2 7.06 -26.60 2.22
CA PHE A 2 7.85 -25.36 2.25
C PHE A 2 6.97 -24.11 2.15
N GLY A 3 5.87 -24.18 1.39
CA GLY A 3 5.03 -23.00 1.18
C GLY A 3 4.26 -22.50 2.42
N LEU A 4 4.04 -23.31 3.46
CA LEU A 4 3.39 -22.77 4.68
C LEU A 4 4.37 -21.99 5.56
N ASP A 5 5.66 -22.35 5.53
CA ASP A 5 6.71 -21.65 6.27
C ASP A 5 6.97 -20.29 5.61
N GLU A 6 7.10 -20.27 4.28
CA GLU A 6 7.26 -19.07 3.45
C GLU A 6 6.09 -18.09 3.59
N ILE A 7 4.84 -18.58 3.60
CA ILE A 7 3.66 -17.74 3.90
C ILE A 7 3.73 -17.19 5.33
N GLY A 8 4.27 -17.95 6.28
CA GLY A 8 4.46 -17.50 7.65
C GLY A 8 5.46 -16.36 7.75
N ASP A 9 6.58 -16.49 7.05
CA ASP A 9 7.66 -15.50 6.98
C ASP A 9 7.15 -14.19 6.33
N ASP A 10 6.44 -14.28 5.20
CA ASP A 10 5.85 -13.12 4.51
C ASP A 10 4.86 -12.33 5.39
N LEU A 11 4.21 -12.99 6.35
CA LEU A 11 3.22 -12.35 7.23
C LEU A 11 3.80 -11.79 8.53
N GLU A 12 5.08 -12.03 8.82
CA GLU A 12 5.72 -11.60 10.07
C GLU A 12 6.01 -10.08 10.08
N ASP A 13 6.33 -9.47 8.94
CA ASP A 13 6.62 -8.03 8.82
C ASP A 13 5.79 -7.34 7.71
N PRO A 14 4.45 -7.25 7.86
CA PRO A 14 3.54 -6.82 6.79
C PRO A 14 3.64 -5.33 6.41
N PHE A 15 4.54 -4.57 7.04
CA PHE A 15 4.71 -3.13 6.84
C PHE A 15 6.03 -2.79 6.12
N GLY A 16 6.71 -3.80 5.59
CA GLY A 16 7.90 -3.66 4.76
C GLY A 16 7.59 -3.18 3.33
N PHE A 17 8.41 -3.64 2.38
CA PHE A 17 8.28 -3.34 0.95
C PHE A 17 8.42 -4.59 0.07
N ASP A 18 8.22 -5.77 0.65
CA ASP A 18 8.18 -7.02 -0.09
C ASP A 18 6.86 -7.16 -0.86
N GLU A 19 6.81 -8.09 -1.82
CA GLU A 19 5.70 -8.17 -2.79
C GLU A 19 4.33 -8.42 -2.14
N ASN A 20 4.32 -9.10 -0.98
CA ASN A 20 3.12 -9.47 -0.23
C ASN A 20 2.82 -8.53 0.95
N ASP A 21 3.63 -7.49 1.13
CA ASP A 21 3.42 -6.50 2.19
C ASP A 21 2.23 -5.59 1.89
N LEU A 22 1.76 -4.91 2.95
CA LEU A 22 0.69 -3.95 2.80
C LEU A 22 1.15 -2.76 1.97
N PRO A 23 0.28 -2.25 1.06
CA PRO A 23 0.59 -1.07 0.26
C PRO A 23 0.40 0.21 1.11
N CYS A 24 1.25 0.39 2.12
CA CYS A 24 1.14 1.45 3.12
C CYS A 24 1.18 2.86 2.50
N ASN A 25 1.98 3.09 1.46
CA ASN A 25 2.03 4.37 0.76
C ASN A 25 0.74 4.61 -0.04
N ALA A 26 0.16 3.58 -0.66
CA ALA A 26 -1.13 3.72 -1.34
C ALA A 26 -2.28 3.99 -0.36
N ILE A 27 -2.26 3.35 0.82
CA ILE A 27 -3.20 3.64 1.90
C ILE A 27 -3.05 5.10 2.36
N LEU A 28 -1.82 5.56 2.57
CA LEU A 28 -1.53 6.93 2.96
C LEU A 28 -1.95 7.93 1.88
N ARG A 29 -1.71 7.64 0.59
CA ARG A 29 -2.18 8.46 -0.53
C ARG A 29 -3.71 8.55 -0.57
N THR A 30 -4.40 7.48 -0.22
CA THR A 30 -5.87 7.48 -0.12
C THR A 30 -6.32 8.39 1.01
N LEU A 31 -5.76 8.24 2.21
CA LEU A 31 -6.09 9.08 3.36
C LEU A 31 -5.77 10.56 3.10
N GLU A 32 -4.63 10.85 2.47
CA GLU A 32 -4.25 12.20 2.05
C GLU A 32 -5.32 12.82 1.15
N ARG A 33 -5.81 12.08 0.16
CA ARG A 33 -6.86 12.54 -0.76
C ARG A 33 -8.17 12.82 -0.02
N GLU A 34 -8.59 11.93 0.88
CA GLU A 34 -9.82 12.12 1.66
C GLU A 34 -9.74 13.36 2.56
N VAL A 35 -8.62 13.59 3.22
CA VAL A 35 -8.41 14.77 4.06
C VAL A 35 -8.43 16.05 3.23
N ARG A 36 -7.72 16.09 2.10
CA ARG A 36 -7.70 17.25 1.19
C ARG A 36 -9.08 17.54 0.59
N ALA A 37 -9.80 16.49 0.18
CA ALA A 37 -11.17 16.61 -0.33
C ALA A 37 -12.11 17.20 0.74
N ALA A 38 -12.00 16.76 2.00
CA ALA A 38 -12.77 17.30 3.11
C ALA A 38 -12.46 18.79 3.40
N LEU A 39 -11.25 19.25 3.07
CA LEU A 39 -10.86 20.66 3.13
C LEU A 39 -11.32 21.50 1.91
N GLY A 40 -11.95 20.87 0.92
CA GLY A 40 -12.46 21.52 -0.28
C GLY A 40 -11.45 21.63 -1.43
N GLU A 41 -10.30 20.96 -1.34
CA GLU A 41 -9.37 20.86 -2.47
C GLU A 41 -9.99 20.01 -3.59
N THR A 42 -9.81 20.45 -4.84
CA THR A 42 -10.33 19.75 -6.04
C THR A 42 -9.22 19.16 -6.90
N ASP A 43 -8.02 19.73 -6.83
CA ASP A 43 -6.80 19.19 -7.43
C ASP A 43 -6.12 18.26 -6.42
N LEU A 44 -6.53 17.00 -6.43
CA LEU A 44 -6.04 15.98 -5.52
C LEU A 44 -4.86 15.23 -6.14
N PRO A 45 -3.85 14.83 -5.35
CA PRO A 45 -2.78 13.98 -5.87
C PRO A 45 -3.39 12.68 -6.43
N PRO A 46 -2.85 12.15 -7.54
CA PRO A 46 -3.40 10.94 -8.15
C PRO A 46 -3.22 9.72 -7.22
N PRO A 47 -4.02 8.66 -7.39
CA PRO A 47 -3.71 7.35 -6.82
C PRO A 47 -2.28 6.93 -7.18
N LEU A 48 -1.64 6.14 -6.31
CA LEU A 48 -0.41 5.45 -6.70
C LEU A 48 -0.77 4.29 -7.63
N GLU A 49 0.06 4.08 -8.66
CA GLU A 49 -0.08 2.98 -9.61
C GLU A 49 0.95 1.90 -9.28
N PRO A 50 0.64 0.61 -9.53
CA PRO A 50 1.59 -0.47 -9.34
C PRO A 50 2.82 -0.32 -10.25
N VAL A 51 3.99 -0.68 -9.73
CA VAL A 51 5.24 -0.81 -10.48
C VAL A 51 5.61 -2.28 -10.49
N GLU A 52 5.82 -2.84 -11.70
CA GLU A 52 6.12 -4.27 -11.85
C GLU A 52 5.09 -5.17 -11.14
N TYR A 53 3.80 -4.81 -11.25
CA TYR A 53 2.66 -5.50 -10.63
C TYR A 53 2.54 -5.37 -9.11
N VAL A 54 3.48 -4.70 -8.44
CA VAL A 54 3.46 -4.46 -6.99
C VAL A 54 3.01 -3.03 -6.69
N LEU A 55 2.06 -2.87 -5.78
CA LEU A 55 1.64 -1.57 -5.26
C LEU A 55 2.22 -1.40 -3.86
N THR A 56 2.90 -0.28 -3.63
CA THR A 56 3.44 0.09 -2.31
C THR A 56 2.65 1.21 -1.68
#